data_AF-A0A8T4MVR7-F1
#
_entry.id   AF-A0A8T4MVR7-F1
#
_cell.length_a   1.000
_cell.length_b   1.000
_cell.length_c   1.000
_cell.angle_alpha   90.00
_cell.angle_beta   90.00
_cell.angle_gamma   90.00
#
_symmetry.space_group_name_H-M   'P 1'
#
loop_
_entity.id
_entity.type
_entity.pdbx_description
1 polymer ?
#
loop_
_entity_poly.entity_id
_entity_poly.type
_entity_poly.pdbx_seq_one_letter_code
_entity_poly.pdbx_strand_id
1 'polypeptide(L)'
;MDRKTLILLEGKTKEEIAEYFGVRTKLPSFVAKDDFDEKLSDNSRWTFSKKYLLRDLHGDVIETPKQAIFRLARTLAEIEKQFGASEEEVERWTEKFYRVIASKAFTPGGRVWTNAGTHITGLFNCYVLPVHDSLEEIYESVKHAALIQKHGGGTGYNFSELRPRGSYVVKSKGVASGVVSFIRQFDRQTEIKGEQTWVFST
;
A
#
# COMPACT_ATOMS: atom_id res chain seq x y z
N MET A 1 -11.52 10.31 4.57
CA MET A 1 -10.97 11.52 3.92
C MET A 1 -11.47 12.72 4.69
N ASP A 2 -10.64 13.76 4.86
CA ASP A 2 -11.04 14.92 5.65
C ASP A 2 -12.01 15.85 4.87
N ARG A 3 -12.73 16.70 5.59
CA ARG A 3 -13.71 17.64 5.03
C ARG A 3 -13.08 18.72 4.14
N LYS A 4 -11.78 19.03 4.33
CA LYS A 4 -11.07 20.07 3.56
C LYS A 4 -10.76 19.60 2.15
N THR A 5 -10.40 18.33 1.95
CA THR A 5 -10.14 17.77 0.61
C THR A 5 -11.39 17.80 -0.28
N LEU A 6 -12.56 17.52 0.29
CA LEU A 6 -13.83 17.57 -0.46
C LEU A 6 -14.14 19.00 -0.97
N ILE A 7 -13.93 20.00 -0.13
CA ILE A 7 -14.14 21.42 -0.50
C ILE A 7 -13.13 21.87 -1.58
N LEU A 8 -11.89 21.39 -1.52
CA LEU A 8 -10.84 21.74 -2.51
C LEU A 8 -11.09 21.17 -3.91
N LEU A 9 -11.93 20.15 -4.03
CA LEU A 9 -12.19 19.44 -5.28
C LEU A 9 -13.56 19.77 -5.88
N GLU A 10 -14.39 20.53 -5.16
CA GLU A 10 -15.72 20.93 -5.60
C GLU A 10 -15.62 21.89 -6.81
N GLY A 11 -16.25 21.53 -7.93
CA GLY A 11 -16.26 22.32 -9.17
C GLY A 11 -15.04 22.16 -10.08
N LYS A 12 -14.09 21.28 -9.76
CA LYS A 12 -12.92 20.98 -10.60
C LYS A 12 -13.24 20.02 -11.75
N THR A 13 -12.51 20.12 -12.86
CA THR A 13 -12.65 19.19 -13.98
C THR A 13 -12.11 17.80 -13.63
N LYS A 14 -12.47 16.78 -14.41
CA LYS A 14 -11.93 15.42 -14.21
C LYS A 14 -10.41 15.40 -14.31
N GLU A 15 -9.84 16.22 -15.18
CA GLU A 15 -8.40 16.37 -15.37
C GLU A 15 -7.74 17.02 -14.15
N GLU A 16 -8.33 18.06 -13.59
CA GLU A 16 -7.81 18.74 -12.40
C GLU A 16 -7.92 17.86 -11.14
N ILE A 17 -8.99 17.07 -11.04
CA ILE A 17 -9.16 16.07 -9.99
C ILE A 17 -8.11 14.95 -10.17
N ALA A 18 -7.92 14.47 -11.40
CA ALA A 18 -6.92 13.47 -11.73
C ALA A 18 -5.51 13.97 -11.38
N GLU A 19 -5.15 15.20 -11.76
CA GLU A 19 -3.87 15.82 -11.41
C GLU A 19 -3.70 16.00 -9.90
N TYR A 20 -4.76 16.39 -9.17
CA TYR A 20 -4.73 16.45 -7.69
C TYR A 20 -4.40 15.08 -7.07
N PHE A 21 -4.90 13.99 -7.65
CA PHE A 21 -4.59 12.63 -7.23
C PHE A 21 -3.26 12.09 -7.79
N GLY A 22 -2.49 12.90 -8.53
CA GLY A 22 -1.19 12.52 -9.10
C GLY A 22 -1.27 11.83 -10.46
N VAL A 23 -2.44 11.77 -11.10
CA VAL A 23 -2.63 11.21 -12.43
C VAL A 23 -2.23 12.24 -13.48
N ARG A 24 -1.17 11.96 -14.25
CA ARG A 24 -0.81 12.77 -15.42
C ARG A 24 -1.73 12.45 -16.60
N THR A 25 -2.44 13.46 -17.08
CA THR A 25 -3.35 13.36 -18.23
C THR A 25 -2.61 13.41 -19.57
N LYS A 26 -1.50 14.15 -19.65
CA LYS A 26 -0.60 14.17 -20.81
C LYS A 26 0.44 13.07 -20.71
N LEU A 27 0.32 12.07 -21.59
CA LEU A 27 1.20 10.90 -21.62
C LEU A 27 2.34 11.08 -22.63
N PRO A 28 3.56 10.60 -22.32
CA PRO A 28 4.64 10.51 -23.28
C PRO A 28 4.28 9.63 -24.47
N SER A 29 4.93 9.88 -25.61
CA SER A 29 4.61 9.18 -26.86
C SER A 29 4.75 7.66 -26.78
N PHE A 30 5.69 7.15 -25.97
CA PHE A 30 5.90 5.71 -25.78
C PHE A 30 4.77 5.03 -25.00
N VAL A 31 4.04 5.76 -24.16
CA VAL A 31 2.85 5.25 -23.46
C VAL A 31 1.61 5.39 -24.35
N ALA A 32 1.48 6.53 -25.04
CA ALA A 32 0.32 6.81 -25.88
C ALA A 32 0.17 5.80 -27.04
N LYS A 33 1.30 5.35 -27.60
CA LYS A 33 1.37 4.38 -28.72
C LYS A 33 1.31 2.91 -28.29
N ASP A 34 1.35 2.65 -26.99
CA ASP A 34 1.39 1.29 -26.45
C ASP A 34 -0.03 0.67 -26.40
N ASP A 35 -0.11 -0.61 -26.75
CA ASP A 35 -1.35 -1.38 -26.89
C ASP A 35 -1.60 -2.35 -25.72
N PHE A 36 -1.01 -2.04 -24.55
CA PHE A 36 -1.10 -2.90 -23.37
C PHE A 36 -2.55 -3.15 -22.93
N ASP A 37 -3.37 -2.10 -22.90
CA ASP A 37 -4.75 -2.16 -22.44
C ASP A 37 -5.58 -3.10 -23.32
N GLU A 38 -5.36 -3.07 -24.63
CA GLU A 38 -5.99 -3.92 -25.65
C GLU A 38 -5.64 -5.39 -25.45
N LYS A 39 -4.40 -5.67 -25.05
CA LYS A 39 -3.85 -7.02 -24.80
C LYS A 39 -4.23 -7.63 -23.45
N LEU A 40 -5.05 -6.95 -22.64
CA LEU A 40 -5.52 -7.50 -21.36
C LEU A 40 -6.73 -8.41 -21.53
N SER A 41 -6.68 -9.56 -20.84
CA SER A 41 -7.85 -10.42 -20.66
C SER A 41 -8.94 -9.72 -19.84
N ASP A 42 -10.18 -10.18 -19.95
CA ASP A 42 -11.30 -9.63 -19.19
C ASP A 42 -11.06 -9.69 -17.67
N ASN A 43 -10.48 -10.80 -17.19
CA ASN A 43 -10.13 -10.95 -15.78
C ASN A 43 -9.04 -9.96 -15.35
N SER A 44 -8.05 -9.69 -16.21
CA SER A 44 -7.02 -8.69 -15.95
C SER A 44 -7.62 -7.29 -15.89
N ARG A 45 -8.48 -6.92 -16.85
CA ARG A 45 -9.19 -5.63 -16.87
C ARG A 45 -10.04 -5.46 -15.61
N TRP A 46 -10.77 -6.51 -15.22
CA TRP A 46 -11.55 -6.53 -14.00
C TRP A 46 -10.67 -6.32 -12.76
N THR A 47 -9.56 -7.05 -12.66
CA THR A 47 -8.62 -6.97 -11.52
C THR A 47 -8.02 -5.57 -11.41
N PHE A 48 -7.55 -4.99 -12.52
CA PHE A 48 -7.05 -3.62 -12.54
C PHE A 48 -8.12 -2.64 -12.04
N SER A 49 -9.31 -2.67 -12.63
CA SER A 49 -10.39 -1.77 -12.24
C SER A 49 -10.74 -1.90 -10.77
N LYS A 50 -10.85 -3.11 -10.24
CA LYS A 50 -11.29 -3.34 -8.86
C LYS A 50 -10.20 -3.08 -7.82
N LYS A 51 -8.93 -3.29 -8.15
CA LYS A 51 -7.86 -3.32 -7.16
C LYS A 51 -6.79 -2.26 -7.31
N TYR A 52 -6.48 -1.79 -8.52
CA TYR A 52 -5.23 -1.05 -8.77
C TYR A 52 -5.40 0.36 -9.33
N LEU A 53 -6.43 0.57 -10.15
CA LEU A 53 -6.63 1.86 -10.82
C LEU A 53 -7.13 2.92 -9.84
N LEU A 54 -6.64 4.14 -10.02
CA LEU A 54 -7.09 5.28 -9.25
C LEU A 54 -8.56 5.59 -9.50
N ARG A 55 -9.21 6.08 -8.44
CA ARG A 55 -10.61 6.46 -8.43
C ARG A 55 -10.75 7.89 -7.95
N ASP A 56 -11.75 8.58 -8.48
CA ASP A 56 -12.15 9.89 -7.96
C ASP A 56 -12.98 9.78 -6.67
N LEU A 57 -13.52 10.92 -6.25
CA LEU A 57 -14.35 11.05 -5.04
C LEU A 57 -15.69 10.32 -5.13
N HIS A 58 -16.19 10.10 -6.34
CA HIS A 58 -17.44 9.36 -6.58
C HIS A 58 -17.20 7.86 -6.67
N GLY A 59 -15.92 7.45 -6.62
CA GLY A 59 -15.51 6.07 -6.76
C GLY A 59 -15.40 5.63 -8.22
N ASP A 60 -15.45 6.56 -9.18
CA ASP A 60 -15.31 6.24 -10.60
C ASP A 60 -13.83 6.06 -10.96
N VAL A 61 -13.54 5.10 -11.83
CA VAL A 61 -12.16 4.85 -12.30
C VAL A 61 -11.72 5.98 -13.21
N ILE A 62 -10.59 6.62 -12.89
CA ILE A 62 -10.04 7.78 -13.62
C ILE A 62 -8.70 7.47 -14.31
N GLU A 63 -8.23 6.24 -14.20
CA GLU A 63 -6.92 5.80 -14.69
C GLU A 63 -7.09 4.53 -15.53
N THR A 64 -6.33 4.41 -16.62
CA THR A 64 -6.22 3.18 -17.43
C THR A 64 -5.04 2.31 -16.97
N PRO A 65 -5.00 1.01 -17.27
CA PRO A 65 -3.87 0.15 -16.89
C PRO A 65 -2.51 0.66 -17.37
N LYS A 66 -2.39 1.17 -18.61
CA LYS A 66 -1.15 1.82 -19.08
C LYS A 66 -0.79 3.10 -18.32
N GLN A 67 -1.79 3.91 -17.93
CA GLN A 67 -1.54 5.07 -17.08
C GLN A 67 -1.05 4.66 -15.69
N ALA A 68 -1.59 3.58 -15.12
CA ALA A 68 -1.12 3.03 -13.84
C ALA A 68 0.33 2.54 -13.91
N ILE A 69 0.72 1.89 -15.01
CA ILE A 69 2.11 1.52 -15.26
C ILE A 69 2.99 2.77 -15.33
N PHE A 70 2.56 3.78 -16.07
CA PHE A 70 3.31 5.02 -16.23
C PHE A 70 3.49 5.75 -14.89
N ARG A 71 2.42 5.91 -14.10
CA ARG A 71 2.47 6.49 -12.75
C ARG A 71 3.53 5.78 -11.90
N LEU A 72 3.50 4.45 -11.87
CA LEU A 72 4.44 3.64 -11.10
C LEU A 72 5.87 3.81 -11.62
N ALA A 73 6.08 3.63 -12.93
CA ALA A 73 7.40 3.75 -13.56
C ALA A 73 8.03 5.13 -13.31
N ARG A 74 7.23 6.19 -13.43
CA ARG A 74 7.65 7.57 -13.18
C ARG A 74 7.98 7.80 -11.71
N THR A 75 7.15 7.29 -10.79
CA THR A 75 7.41 7.39 -9.35
C THR A 75 8.75 6.77 -8.98
N LEU A 76 9.08 5.61 -9.56
CA LEU A 76 10.38 4.96 -9.32
C LEU A 76 11.53 5.79 -9.91
N ALA A 77 11.37 6.29 -11.13
CA ALA A 77 12.40 7.08 -11.80
C ALA A 77 12.66 8.44 -11.11
N GLU A 78 11.64 9.05 -10.49
CA GLU A 78 11.80 10.35 -9.80
C GLU A 78 12.73 10.28 -8.58
N ILE A 79 12.96 9.10 -8.03
CA ILE A 79 13.94 8.88 -6.96
C ILE A 79 15.36 9.24 -7.45
N GLU A 80 15.66 9.05 -8.73
CA GLU A 80 16.97 9.37 -9.32
C GLU A 80 17.34 10.86 -9.20
N LYS A 81 16.34 11.75 -9.07
CA LYS A 81 16.58 13.18 -8.82
C LYS A 81 17.31 13.42 -7.50
N GLN A 82 17.09 12.56 -6.49
CA GLN A 82 17.81 12.62 -5.22
C GLN A 82 19.31 12.31 -5.38
N PHE A 83 19.68 11.66 -6.50
CA PHE A 83 21.04 11.31 -6.86
C PHE A 83 21.60 12.23 -7.97
N GLY A 84 20.94 13.35 -8.26
CA GLY A 84 21.41 14.36 -9.20
C GLY A 84 21.01 14.13 -10.65
N ALA A 85 20.10 13.19 -10.94
CA ALA A 85 19.62 12.96 -12.30
C ALA A 85 18.84 14.17 -12.84
N SER A 86 19.10 14.49 -14.10
CA SER A 86 18.35 15.47 -14.89
C SER A 86 16.94 14.96 -15.21
N GLU A 87 16.06 15.87 -15.64
CA GLU A 87 14.70 15.51 -16.07
C GLU A 87 14.71 14.54 -17.28
N GLU A 88 15.67 14.69 -18.18
CA GLU A 88 15.86 13.80 -19.33
C GLU A 88 16.24 12.38 -18.90
N GLU A 89 17.09 12.25 -17.88
CA GLU A 89 17.48 10.96 -17.32
C GLU A 89 16.30 10.28 -16.60
N VAL A 90 15.49 11.04 -15.87
CA VAL A 90 14.27 10.53 -15.24
C VAL A 90 13.28 10.04 -16.29
N GLU A 91 13.10 10.77 -17.39
CA GLU A 91 12.23 10.33 -18.49
C GLU A 91 12.76 9.04 -19.14
N ARG A 92 14.07 8.95 -19.36
CA ARG A 92 14.73 7.74 -19.87
C ARG A 92 14.53 6.54 -18.94
N TRP A 93 14.64 6.73 -17.62
CA TRP A 93 14.38 5.67 -16.65
C TRP A 93 12.91 5.29 -16.59
N THR A 94 12.02 6.28 -16.67
CA THR A 94 10.56 6.07 -16.73
C THR A 94 10.19 5.18 -17.90
N GLU A 95 10.72 5.45 -19.09
CA GLU A 95 10.48 4.61 -20.27
C GLU A 95 10.98 3.17 -20.08
N LYS A 96 12.19 2.99 -19.51
CA LYS A 96 12.74 1.65 -19.25
C LYS A 96 11.86 0.86 -18.29
N PHE A 97 11.46 1.46 -17.15
CA PHE A 97 10.58 0.80 -16.18
C PHE A 97 9.21 0.51 -16.78
N TYR A 98 8.63 1.46 -17.52
CA TYR A 98 7.37 1.27 -18.22
C TYR A 98 7.42 0.05 -19.14
N ARG A 99 8.44 -0.04 -20.02
CA ARG A 99 8.56 -1.13 -20.99
C ARG A 99 8.72 -2.50 -20.32
N VAL A 100 9.47 -2.59 -19.23
CA VAL A 100 9.65 -3.85 -18.48
C VAL A 100 8.34 -4.33 -17.84
N ILE A 101 7.50 -3.41 -17.35
CA ILE A 101 6.20 -3.75 -16.77
C ILE A 101 5.16 -4.04 -17.87
N ALA A 102 5.06 -3.19 -18.88
CA ALA A 102 4.11 -3.32 -19.98
C ALA A 102 4.35 -4.59 -20.81
N SER A 103 5.62 -5.00 -20.99
CA SER A 103 5.97 -6.28 -21.62
C SER A 103 5.63 -7.50 -20.76
N LYS A 104 5.15 -7.31 -19.52
CA LYS A 104 4.86 -8.36 -18.52
C LYS A 104 6.10 -9.15 -18.08
N ALA A 105 7.32 -8.65 -18.36
CA ALA A 105 8.57 -9.24 -17.87
C ALA A 105 8.74 -9.06 -16.36
N PHE A 106 8.07 -8.07 -15.78
CA PHE A 106 8.03 -7.82 -14.34
C PHE A 106 6.64 -7.33 -13.93
N THR A 107 6.18 -7.77 -12.76
CA THR A 107 5.02 -7.16 -12.09
C THR A 107 5.39 -6.83 -10.65
N PRO A 108 5.18 -5.59 -10.21
CA PRO A 108 5.37 -5.24 -8.82
C PRO A 108 4.26 -5.82 -7.95
N GLY A 109 4.48 -5.82 -6.63
CA GLY A 109 3.49 -6.29 -5.67
C GLY A 109 2.24 -5.41 -5.64
N GLY A 110 1.11 -5.96 -5.18
CA GLY A 110 -0.18 -5.28 -5.24
C GLY A 110 -0.22 -3.87 -4.64
N ARG A 111 0.49 -3.62 -3.53
CA ARG A 111 0.47 -2.29 -2.89
C ARG A 111 1.36 -1.26 -3.58
N VAL A 112 2.34 -1.71 -4.36
CA VAL A 112 3.10 -0.82 -5.22
C VAL A 112 2.19 -0.29 -6.33
N TRP A 113 1.34 -1.15 -6.92
CA TRP A 113 0.34 -0.74 -7.90
C TRP A 113 -0.64 0.31 -7.35
N THR A 114 -1.18 0.08 -6.15
CA THR A 114 -2.19 0.98 -5.57
C THR A 114 -1.61 2.29 -5.07
N ASN A 115 -0.40 2.30 -4.50
CA ASN A 115 0.06 3.44 -3.71
C ASN A 115 1.16 4.27 -4.39
N ALA A 116 1.95 3.72 -5.32
CA ALA A 116 3.04 4.46 -5.96
C ALA A 116 2.52 5.71 -6.69
N GLY A 117 3.10 6.87 -6.42
CA GLY A 117 2.69 8.13 -7.07
C GLY A 117 1.34 8.67 -6.60
N THR A 118 0.86 8.21 -5.44
CA THR A 118 -0.36 8.70 -4.80
C THR A 118 -0.05 9.39 -3.47
N HIS A 119 -1.06 10.00 -2.85
CA HIS A 119 -0.96 10.56 -1.50
C HIS A 119 -0.93 9.49 -0.39
N ILE A 120 -1.19 8.21 -0.71
CA ILE A 120 -1.20 7.11 0.26
C ILE A 120 0.24 6.63 0.48
N THR A 121 0.67 6.61 1.74
CA THR A 121 2.03 6.20 2.13
C THR A 121 2.17 4.69 2.30
N GLY A 122 3.36 4.18 2.02
CA GLY A 122 3.74 2.78 2.22
C GLY A 122 3.58 1.89 0.98
N LEU A 123 4.70 1.41 0.44
CA LEU A 123 4.73 0.52 -0.73
C LEU A 123 4.90 -0.97 -0.33
N PHE A 124 5.25 -1.24 0.92
CA PHE A 124 5.49 -2.60 1.40
C PHE A 124 4.18 -3.33 1.72
N ASN A 125 4.12 -4.60 1.30
CA ASN A 125 2.98 -5.47 1.56
C ASN A 125 3.09 -6.17 2.92
N CYS A 126 4.27 -6.71 3.22
CA CYS A 126 4.48 -7.66 4.30
C CYS A 126 5.47 -7.12 5.33
N TYR A 127 5.12 -7.26 6.60
CA TYR A 127 5.92 -6.84 7.74
C TYR A 127 6.06 -8.00 8.71
N VAL A 128 7.19 -8.11 9.39
CA VAL A 128 7.40 -9.08 10.47
C VAL A 128 7.75 -8.30 11.72
N LEU A 129 6.96 -8.47 12.77
CA LEU A 129 7.16 -7.80 14.06
C LEU A 129 7.80 -8.77 15.07
N PRO A 130 8.85 -8.34 15.79
CA PRO A 130 9.34 -9.10 16.94
C PRO A 130 8.32 -9.05 18.08
N VAL A 131 8.24 -10.11 18.88
CA VAL A 131 7.39 -10.16 20.08
C VAL A 131 8.26 -10.61 21.25
N HIS A 132 8.74 -9.63 22.00
CA HIS A 132 9.63 -9.84 23.14
C HIS A 132 8.87 -10.28 24.40
N ASP A 133 9.58 -10.90 25.34
CA ASP A 133 9.01 -11.57 26.52
C ASP A 133 8.65 -10.62 27.68
N SER A 134 7.96 -9.53 27.36
CA SER A 134 7.39 -8.57 28.32
C SER A 134 5.98 -8.16 27.91
N LEU A 135 5.15 -7.80 28.90
CA LEU A 135 3.75 -7.43 28.60
C LEU A 135 3.72 -6.13 27.77
N GLU A 136 4.58 -5.20 28.12
CA GLU A 136 4.76 -3.91 27.46
C GLU A 136 5.13 -4.08 25.98
N GLU A 137 6.13 -4.92 25.68
CA GLU A 137 6.56 -5.13 24.30
C GLU A 137 5.56 -5.97 23.49
N ILE A 138 4.88 -6.93 24.12
CA ILE A 138 3.79 -7.66 23.47
C ILE A 138 2.72 -6.68 22.97
N TYR A 139 2.26 -5.77 23.82
CA TYR A 139 1.23 -4.80 23.43
C TYR A 139 1.74 -3.70 22.50
N GLU A 140 3.02 -3.33 22.56
CA GLU A 140 3.62 -2.44 21.57
C GLU A 140 3.63 -3.10 20.17
N SER A 141 3.92 -4.40 20.08
CA SER A 141 3.81 -5.14 18.83
C SER A 141 2.37 -5.26 18.33
N VAL A 142 1.38 -5.42 19.21
CA VAL A 142 -0.05 -5.37 18.84
C VAL A 142 -0.43 -3.99 18.27
N LYS A 143 0.05 -2.91 18.89
CA LYS A 143 -0.18 -1.54 18.41
C LYS A 143 0.48 -1.30 17.05
N HIS A 144 1.73 -1.72 16.86
CA HIS A 144 2.40 -1.64 15.56
C HIS A 144 1.66 -2.44 14.50
N ALA A 145 1.16 -3.63 14.85
CA ALA A 145 0.36 -4.43 13.93
C ALA A 145 -0.89 -3.68 13.48
N ALA A 146 -1.64 -3.09 14.41
CA ALA A 146 -2.82 -2.29 14.10
C ALA A 146 -2.49 -1.09 13.19
N LEU A 147 -1.38 -0.38 13.44
CA LEU A 147 -0.96 0.75 12.61
C LEU A 147 -0.53 0.32 11.19
N ILE A 148 0.20 -0.79 11.05
CA ILE A 148 0.57 -1.35 9.75
C ILE A 148 -0.68 -1.79 8.99
N GLN A 149 -1.58 -2.49 9.67
CA GLN A 149 -2.83 -2.97 9.12
C GLN A 149 -3.77 -1.84 8.72
N LYS A 150 -3.80 -0.72 9.46
CA LYS A 150 -4.54 0.52 9.10
C LYS A 150 -4.15 1.02 7.71
N HIS A 151 -2.87 0.95 7.37
CA HIS A 151 -2.37 1.31 6.04
C HIS A 151 -2.52 0.16 5.02
N GLY A 152 -3.21 -0.93 5.39
CA GLY A 152 -3.48 -2.11 4.57
C GLY A 152 -2.37 -3.18 4.59
N GLY A 153 -1.39 -3.07 5.48
CA GLY A 153 -0.23 -3.97 5.52
C GLY A 153 -0.60 -5.33 6.11
N GLY A 154 0.10 -6.37 5.68
CA GLY A 154 0.08 -7.69 6.30
C GLY A 154 1.17 -7.80 7.35
N THR A 155 0.87 -8.47 8.46
CA THR A 155 1.75 -8.60 9.62
C THR A 155 1.98 -10.07 9.96
N GLY A 156 3.24 -10.47 10.00
CA GLY A 156 3.70 -11.69 10.65
C GLY A 156 4.35 -11.36 12.00
N TYR A 157 4.46 -12.36 12.86
CA TYR A 157 4.95 -12.19 14.23
C TYR A 157 5.96 -13.28 14.56
N ASN A 158 7.05 -12.92 15.25
CA ASN A 158 7.97 -13.90 15.82
C ASN A 158 7.71 -14.05 17.31
N PHE A 159 7.09 -15.16 17.71
CA PHE A 159 6.77 -15.46 19.11
C PHE A 159 7.83 -16.30 19.83
N SER A 160 8.97 -16.59 19.19
CA SER A 160 9.97 -17.54 19.70
C SER A 160 10.58 -17.15 21.04
N GLU A 161 10.55 -15.86 21.37
CA GLU A 161 11.10 -15.34 22.62
C GLU A 161 10.14 -15.51 23.82
N LEU A 162 8.85 -15.72 23.57
CA LEU A 162 7.87 -15.80 24.65
C LEU A 162 8.08 -17.05 25.51
N ARG A 163 8.13 -16.85 26.83
CA ARG A 163 8.30 -17.95 27.78
C ARG A 163 7.16 -18.97 27.68
N PRO A 164 7.46 -20.27 27.86
CA PRO A 164 6.45 -21.32 27.79
C PRO A 164 5.43 -21.22 28.94
N ARG A 165 4.30 -21.92 28.76
CA ARG A 165 3.28 -22.03 29.81
C ARG A 165 3.87 -22.68 31.06
N GLY A 166 3.53 -22.14 32.23
CA GLY A 166 4.01 -22.65 33.51
C GLY A 166 5.32 -22.03 33.99
N SER A 167 6.02 -21.25 33.15
CA SER A 167 7.20 -20.49 33.59
C SER A 167 6.87 -19.56 34.74
N TYR A 168 7.70 -19.55 35.79
CA TYR A 168 7.50 -18.70 36.94
C TYR A 168 7.70 -17.22 36.58
N VAL A 169 6.78 -16.36 37.01
CA VAL A 169 6.82 -14.92 36.75
C VAL A 169 7.09 -14.19 38.06
N VAL A 170 8.33 -13.68 38.20
CA VAL A 170 8.82 -13.06 39.44
C VAL A 170 7.93 -11.90 39.90
N LYS A 171 7.50 -11.03 38.97
CA LYS A 171 6.69 -9.84 39.30
C LYS A 171 5.29 -10.18 39.84
N SER A 172 4.60 -11.15 39.24
CA SER A 172 3.23 -11.52 39.66
C SER A 172 3.19 -12.63 40.71
N LYS A 173 4.34 -13.25 41.02
CA LYS A 173 4.45 -14.49 41.82
C LYS A 173 3.56 -15.63 41.31
N GLY A 174 3.20 -15.58 40.03
CA GLY A 174 2.34 -16.55 39.36
C GLY A 174 3.09 -17.34 38.30
N VAL A 175 2.32 -18.03 37.45
CA VAL A 175 2.84 -18.77 36.30
C VAL A 175 2.39 -18.12 34.99
N ALA A 176 3.25 -18.18 33.98
CA ALA A 176 2.96 -17.67 32.65
C ALA A 176 1.86 -18.50 31.97
N SER A 177 0.96 -17.82 31.27
CA SER A 177 -0.08 -18.44 30.43
C SER A 177 0.48 -19.11 29.18
N GLY A 178 1.67 -18.70 28.74
CA GLY A 178 2.40 -19.21 27.57
C GLY A 178 2.02 -18.53 26.26
N VAL A 179 2.73 -18.89 25.18
CA VAL A 179 2.62 -18.24 23.87
C VAL A 179 1.22 -18.25 23.26
N VAL A 180 0.45 -19.33 23.43
CA VAL A 180 -0.86 -19.50 22.77
C VAL A 180 -1.89 -18.47 23.25
N SER A 181 -1.85 -18.03 24.51
CA SER A 181 -2.77 -17.00 24.99
C SER A 181 -2.53 -15.67 24.29
N PHE A 182 -1.26 -15.33 24.01
CA PHE A 182 -0.92 -14.11 23.31
C PHE A 182 -1.19 -14.21 21.82
N ILE A 183 -0.97 -15.36 21.17
CA ILE A 183 -1.38 -15.57 19.77
C ILE A 183 -2.86 -15.27 19.58
N ARG A 184 -3.74 -15.73 20.49
CA ARG A 184 -5.17 -15.42 20.45
C ARG A 184 -5.49 -13.92 20.58
N GLN A 185 -4.66 -13.16 21.30
CA GLN A 185 -4.80 -11.71 21.40
C GLN A 185 -4.51 -11.02 20.05
N PHE A 186 -3.45 -11.43 19.36
CA PHE A 186 -3.12 -10.92 18.02
C PHE A 186 -4.17 -11.31 16.97
N ASP A 187 -4.68 -12.54 17.06
CA ASP A 187 -5.77 -13.04 16.23
C ASP A 187 -7.03 -12.18 16.39
N ARG A 188 -7.47 -11.97 17.64
CA ARG A 188 -8.63 -11.14 17.95
C ARG A 188 -8.47 -9.69 17.50
N GLN A 189 -7.27 -9.11 17.63
CA GLN A 189 -6.98 -7.79 17.10
C GLN A 189 -7.15 -7.73 15.58
N THR A 190 -6.72 -8.77 14.88
CA THR A 190 -6.79 -8.85 13.42
C THR A 190 -8.23 -9.00 12.93
N GLU A 191 -9.07 -9.76 13.62
CA GLU A 191 -10.51 -9.90 13.29
C GLU A 191 -11.25 -8.56 13.29
N ILE A 192 -10.95 -7.69 14.26
CA ILE A 192 -11.58 -6.37 14.39
C ILE A 192 -11.36 -5.51 13.13
N LYS A 193 -10.28 -5.74 12.37
CA LYS A 193 -10.01 -5.03 11.11
C LYS A 193 -11.09 -5.24 10.06
N GLY A 194 -11.73 -6.41 10.02
CA GLY A 194 -12.82 -6.71 9.09
C GLY A 194 -14.06 -5.84 9.32
N GLU A 195 -14.25 -5.34 10.54
CA GLU A 195 -15.40 -4.52 10.96
C GLU A 195 -15.09 -3.00 10.93
N GLN A 196 -13.81 -2.61 10.82
CA GLN A 196 -13.33 -1.24 11.01
C GLN A 196 -13.33 -0.34 9.75
N THR A 197 -14.28 -0.51 8.83
CA THR A 197 -14.44 0.44 7.71
C THR A 197 -14.80 1.87 8.17
N TRP A 198 -15.14 2.09 9.45
CA TRP A 198 -15.81 3.31 9.92
C TRP A 198 -15.05 4.20 10.92
N VAL A 199 -13.99 3.74 11.61
CA VAL A 199 -13.42 4.50 12.76
C VAL A 199 -12.21 5.39 12.40
N PHE A 200 -11.73 5.36 11.15
CA PHE A 200 -10.47 6.01 10.78
C PHE A 200 -10.60 7.31 9.95
N SER A 201 -11.80 7.88 9.87
CA SER A 201 -12.03 9.21 9.32
C SER A 201 -12.15 10.26 10.44
N THR A 202 -11.02 10.63 11.03
CA THR A 202 -10.86 11.89 11.75
C THR A 202 -9.51 12.48 11.40
#